data_AF-G0VG58-F1
#
_entry.id   AF-G0VG58-F1
#
_cell.length_a   1.000
_cell.length_b   1.000
_cell.length_c   1.000
_cell.angle_alpha   90.00
_cell.angle_beta   90.00
_cell.angle_gamma   90.00
#
_symmetry.space_group_name_H-M   'P 1'
#
loop_
_entity.id
_entity.type
_entity.pdbx_description
1 polymer ?
#
loop_
_entity_poly.entity_id
_entity_poly.type
_entity_poly.pdbx_seq_one_letter_code
_entity_poly.pdbx_strand_id
1 'polypeptide(L)'
;MNKRTTQVKNLLLYVCICLTLIAAVEYFKYSTRIHYEWFHCTPIKEQMGGPGSSVIKLWARGGPSCDKRGEFKTIAKRISLDFEPNEEHLSFCIMENMDVPTRHYPVADENKGAPGYVAFAGYDSDYELVEKLCEGETIYHM
;
A
#
# COMPACT_ATOMS: atom_id res chain seq x y z
N MET A 1 24.15 49.88 21.15
CA MET A 1 24.38 48.59 20.44
C MET A 1 23.34 47.51 20.75
N ASN A 2 22.70 47.47 21.93
CA ASN A 2 21.80 46.38 22.34
C ASN A 2 20.55 46.13 21.46
N LYS A 3 19.93 47.18 20.89
CA LYS A 3 18.68 47.04 20.11
C LYS A 3 18.87 46.31 18.78
N ARG A 4 19.97 46.56 18.05
CA ARG A 4 20.24 45.90 16.76
C ARG A 4 20.49 44.41 16.93
N THR A 5 21.22 44.01 17.97
CA THR A 5 21.50 42.60 18.26
C THR A 5 20.22 41.83 18.56
N THR A 6 19.30 42.41 19.31
CA THR A 6 17.97 41.83 19.57
C THR A 6 17.12 41.75 18.30
N GLN A 7 17.15 42.77 17.45
CA GLN A 7 16.42 42.77 16.17
C GLN A 7 16.93 41.65 15.23
N VAL A 8 18.25 41.48 15.11
CA VAL A 8 18.83 40.42 14.27
C VAL A 8 18.52 39.04 14.82
N LYS A 9 18.60 38.84 16.15
CA LYS A 9 18.22 37.57 16.78
C LYS A 9 16.75 37.23 16.57
N ASN A 10 15.86 38.22 16.71
CA ASN A 10 14.43 38.03 16.48
C ASN A 10 14.16 37.71 15.01
N LEU A 11 14.82 38.40 14.07
CA LEU A 11 14.69 38.10 12.64
C LEU A 11 15.12 36.66 12.34
N LEU A 12 16.28 36.23 12.82
CA LEU A 12 16.75 34.86 12.65
C LEU A 12 15.78 33.84 13.25
N LEU A 13 15.25 34.11 14.44
CA LEU A 13 14.24 33.25 15.07
C LEU A 13 13.00 33.11 14.18
N TYR A 14 12.46 34.22 13.68
CA TYR A 14 11.29 34.20 12.80
C TYR A 14 11.57 33.47 11.48
N VAL A 15 12.74 33.70 10.87
CA VAL A 15 13.15 32.98 9.66
C VAL A 15 13.23 31.47 9.91
N CYS A 16 13.86 31.05 11.01
CA CYS A 16 13.94 29.63 11.36
C CYS A 16 12.56 29.01 11.64
N ILE A 17 11.65 29.74 12.29
CA ILE A 17 10.27 29.28 12.50
C ILE A 17 9.56 29.11 11.15
N CYS A 18 9.62 30.10 10.26
CA CYS A 18 9.03 30.03 8.94
C CYS A 18 9.57 28.84 8.13
N LEU A 19 10.89 28.65 8.11
CA LEU A 19 11.52 27.53 7.40
C LEU A 19 11.10 26.18 7.99
N THR A 20 11.02 26.06 9.32
CA THR A 20 10.54 24.85 9.99
C THR A 20 9.10 24.52 9.62
N LEU A 21 8.22 25.52 9.58
CA LEU A 21 6.82 25.34 9.20
C LEU A 21 6.69 24.88 7.74
N ILE A 22 7.46 25.47 6.83
CA ILE A 22 7.50 25.05 5.42
C ILE A 22 7.99 23.60 5.32
N ALA A 23 9.09 23.26 6.00
CA ALA A 23 9.64 21.92 6.01
C ALA A 23 8.65 20.88 6.56
N ALA A 24 7.90 21.22 7.62
CA ALA A 24 6.88 20.34 8.18
C ALA A 24 5.73 20.06 7.18
N VAL A 25 5.26 21.09 6.46
CA VAL A 25 4.20 20.92 5.44
C VAL A 25 4.69 20.08 4.27
N GLU A 26 5.90 20.33 3.77
CA GLU A 26 6.48 19.53 2.68
C GLU A 26 6.74 18.09 3.11
N TYR A 27 7.23 17.88 4.33
CA TYR A 27 7.38 16.54 4.90
C TYR A 27 6.04 15.82 5.01
N PHE A 28 4.99 16.50 5.46
CA PHE A 28 3.65 15.92 5.52
C PHE A 28 3.12 15.52 4.13
N LYS A 29 3.28 16.38 3.11
CA LYS A 29 2.91 16.05 1.72
C LYS A 29 3.68 14.84 1.19
N TYR A 30 4.99 14.80 1.44
CA TYR A 30 5.84 13.70 1.00
C TYR A 30 5.47 12.38 1.69
N SER A 31 5.31 12.41 3.01
CA SER A 31 4.91 11.26 3.81
C SER A 31 3.53 10.72 3.39
N THR A 32 2.53 11.59 3.25
CA THR A 32 1.18 11.19 2.79
C THR A 32 1.19 10.62 1.37
N ARG A 33 2.06 11.10 0.48
CA ARG A 33 2.23 10.53 -0.86
C ARG A 33 2.80 9.10 -0.82
N ILE A 34 3.78 8.84 0.04
CA ILE A 34 4.40 7.50 0.17
C ILE A 34 3.46 6.51 0.85
N HIS A 35 2.81 6.97 1.92
CA HIS A 35 1.93 6.16 2.75
C HIS A 35 0.45 6.29 2.36
N TYR A 36 0.18 6.75 1.13
CA TYR A 36 -1.19 6.99 0.64
C TYR A 36 -2.10 5.77 0.83
N GLU A 37 -1.59 4.57 0.57
CA GLU A 37 -2.31 3.30 0.81
C GLU A 37 -2.73 3.10 2.25
N TRP A 38 -1.92 3.53 3.20
CA TRP A 38 -2.21 3.33 4.62
C TRP A 38 -3.48 4.07 5.05
N PHE A 39 -3.74 5.22 4.43
CA PHE A 39 -4.92 6.04 4.70
C PHE A 39 -6.10 5.73 3.78
N HIS A 40 -5.84 5.28 2.56
CA HIS A 40 -6.87 5.08 1.54
C HIS A 40 -7.31 3.63 1.46
N CYS A 41 -6.38 2.70 1.26
CA CYS A 41 -6.61 1.31 0.87
C CYS A 41 -5.52 0.43 1.49
N THR A 42 -5.76 -0.01 2.73
CA THR A 42 -4.76 -0.71 3.52
C THR A 42 -4.60 -2.16 3.02
N PRO A 43 -3.39 -2.58 2.64
CA PRO A 43 -3.14 -3.96 2.24
C PRO A 43 -3.20 -4.88 3.46
N ILE A 44 -3.79 -6.05 3.27
CA ILE A 44 -3.85 -7.14 4.24
C ILE A 44 -3.19 -8.35 3.60
N LYS A 45 -2.28 -8.97 4.35
CA LYS A 45 -1.49 -10.12 3.93
C LYS A 45 -1.77 -11.28 4.86
N GLU A 46 -1.93 -12.46 4.29
CA GLU A 46 -2.08 -13.72 5.00
C GLU A 46 -1.09 -14.72 4.40
N GLN A 47 -0.24 -15.31 5.25
CA GLN A 47 0.71 -16.32 4.80
C GLN A 47 -0.04 -17.59 4.42
N MET A 48 0.23 -18.13 3.25
CA MET A 48 -0.36 -19.37 2.75
C MET A 48 0.68 -20.50 2.82
N GLY A 49 0.24 -21.69 3.23
CA GLY A 49 1.10 -22.88 3.30
C GLY A 49 1.82 -23.06 4.64
N GLY A 50 2.97 -23.73 4.61
CA GLY A 50 3.78 -24.04 5.80
C GLY A 50 4.76 -22.93 6.19
N PRO A 51 5.52 -23.10 7.29
CA PRO A 51 6.46 -22.09 7.81
C PRO A 51 7.57 -21.63 6.86
N GLY A 52 7.81 -22.36 5.76
CA GLY A 52 8.82 -22.03 4.75
C GLY A 52 8.25 -21.63 3.38
N SER A 53 6.91 -21.54 3.25
CA SER A 53 6.28 -21.06 2.01
C SER A 53 6.51 -19.56 1.86
N SER A 54 6.76 -19.12 0.64
CA SER A 54 6.81 -17.72 0.21
C SER A 54 5.44 -17.17 -0.17
N VAL A 55 4.42 -18.03 -0.31
CA VAL A 55 3.12 -17.65 -0.85
C VAL A 55 2.32 -16.79 0.13
N ILE A 56 1.92 -15.61 -0.33
CA ILE A 56 1.03 -14.71 0.38
C ILE A 56 -0.31 -14.60 -0.35
N LYS A 57 -1.39 -14.59 0.43
CA LYS A 57 -2.68 -14.08 0.01
C LYS A 57 -2.75 -12.59 0.36
N LEU A 58 -3.10 -11.78 -0.63
CA LEU A 58 -3.07 -10.34 -0.54
C LEU A 58 -4.39 -9.75 -1.00
N TRP A 59 -4.94 -8.83 -0.22
CA TRP A 59 -6.07 -8.00 -0.63
C TRP A 59 -5.92 -6.62 -0.01
N ALA A 60 -6.73 -5.65 -0.43
CA ALA A 60 -6.72 -4.32 0.16
C ALA A 60 -8.11 -3.96 0.67
N ARG A 61 -8.19 -3.24 1.79
CA ARG A 61 -9.44 -2.73 2.37
C ARG A 61 -9.26 -1.31 2.87
N GLY A 62 -10.26 -0.46 2.67
CA GLY A 62 -10.08 0.97 2.92
C GLY A 62 -11.36 1.70 3.27
N GLY A 63 -11.34 3.01 3.08
CA GLY A 63 -12.56 3.83 3.14
C GLY A 63 -13.24 3.88 1.76
N PRO A 64 -14.23 4.77 1.56
CA PRO A 64 -14.94 4.96 0.29
C PRO A 64 -14.05 5.23 -0.93
N SER A 65 -12.82 5.71 -0.69
CA SER A 65 -11.84 6.00 -1.74
C SER A 65 -11.04 4.77 -2.19
N CYS A 66 -11.10 3.65 -1.48
CA CYS A 66 -10.52 2.35 -1.87
C CYS A 66 -11.50 1.59 -2.75
N ASP A 67 -11.85 2.15 -3.90
CA ASP A 67 -12.62 1.40 -4.89
C ASP A 67 -11.80 0.23 -5.47
N LYS A 68 -12.43 -0.62 -6.27
CA LYS A 68 -11.77 -1.75 -6.96
C LYS A 68 -10.45 -1.35 -7.65
N ARG A 69 -10.41 -0.17 -8.25
CA ARG A 69 -9.19 0.36 -8.90
C ARG A 69 -8.11 0.67 -7.86
N GLY A 70 -8.47 1.27 -6.73
CA GLY A 70 -7.57 1.51 -5.61
C GLY A 70 -7.01 0.21 -5.03
N GLU A 71 -7.86 -0.81 -4.88
CA GLU A 71 -7.44 -2.14 -4.41
C GLU A 71 -6.44 -2.78 -5.37
N PHE A 72 -6.76 -2.84 -6.67
CA PHE A 72 -5.88 -3.40 -7.68
C PHE A 72 -4.50 -2.72 -7.69
N LYS A 73 -4.47 -1.38 -7.67
CA LYS A 73 -3.21 -0.63 -7.62
C LYS A 73 -2.40 -0.93 -6.37
N THR A 74 -3.06 -1.06 -5.22
CA THR A 74 -2.41 -1.38 -3.96
C THR A 74 -1.82 -2.78 -4.01
N ILE A 75 -2.60 -3.76 -4.46
CA ILE A 75 -2.18 -5.16 -4.60
C ILE A 75 -0.96 -5.25 -5.53
N ALA A 76 -1.06 -4.69 -6.74
CA ALA A 76 0.03 -4.72 -7.72
C ALA A 76 1.32 -4.06 -7.20
N LYS A 77 1.20 -2.90 -6.54
CA LYS A 77 2.36 -2.23 -5.94
C LYS A 77 2.99 -3.08 -4.83
N ARG A 78 2.19 -3.74 -4.00
CA ARG A 78 2.70 -4.60 -2.92
C ARG A 78 3.42 -5.82 -3.46
N ILE A 79 2.86 -6.49 -4.46
CA ILE A 79 3.54 -7.57 -5.16
C ILE A 79 4.92 -7.10 -5.66
N SER A 80 5.00 -5.92 -6.29
CA SER A 80 6.28 -5.38 -6.80
C SER A 80 7.28 -4.90 -5.73
N LEU A 81 6.83 -4.66 -4.49
CA LEU A 81 7.69 -4.15 -3.41
C LEU A 81 8.10 -5.24 -2.41
N ASP A 82 7.24 -6.23 -2.23
CA ASP A 82 7.41 -7.27 -1.21
C ASP A 82 8.18 -8.48 -1.72
N PHE A 83 8.25 -8.67 -3.04
CA PHE A 83 9.05 -9.69 -3.70
C PHE A 83 10.18 -9.02 -4.48
N GLU A 84 11.40 -9.49 -4.28
CA GLU A 84 12.59 -8.96 -4.94
C GLU A 84 12.90 -9.83 -6.18
N PRO A 85 12.71 -9.33 -7.41
CA PRO A 85 12.91 -10.14 -8.63
C PRO A 85 14.36 -10.63 -8.81
N ASN A 86 15.32 -10.05 -8.09
CA ASN A 86 16.71 -10.50 -8.11
C ASN A 86 16.97 -11.72 -7.22
N GLU A 87 16.05 -12.07 -6.31
CA GLU A 87 16.18 -13.26 -5.46
C GLU A 87 15.70 -14.51 -6.21
N GLU A 88 14.47 -14.48 -6.71
CA GLU A 88 13.84 -15.56 -7.46
C GLU A 88 12.71 -14.99 -8.32
N HIS A 89 12.38 -15.68 -9.42
CA HIS A 89 11.20 -15.37 -10.22
C HIS A 89 9.93 -15.52 -9.38
N LEU A 90 8.99 -14.60 -9.60
CA LEU A 90 7.72 -14.56 -8.90
C LEU A 90 6.59 -15.02 -9.83
N SER A 91 5.68 -15.84 -9.29
CA SER A 91 4.40 -16.16 -9.90
C SER A 91 3.25 -15.60 -9.08
N PHE A 92 2.27 -14.96 -9.74
CA PHE A 92 1.11 -14.40 -9.06
C PHE A 92 -0.15 -14.36 -9.92
N CYS A 93 -1.31 -14.33 -9.27
CA CYS A 93 -2.59 -14.05 -9.91
C CYS A 93 -3.37 -12.98 -9.13
N ILE A 94 -4.25 -12.27 -9.81
CA ILE A 94 -5.17 -11.28 -9.22
C ILE A 94 -6.57 -11.62 -9.69
N MET A 95 -7.44 -11.99 -8.75
CA MET A 95 -8.80 -12.44 -9.01
C MET A 95 -9.79 -11.34 -8.65
N GLU A 96 -10.68 -11.00 -9.58
CA GLU A 96 -11.74 -10.03 -9.34
C GLU A 96 -12.96 -10.69 -8.69
N ASN A 97 -13.46 -10.09 -7.63
CA ASN A 97 -14.75 -10.44 -7.07
C ASN A 97 -15.89 -9.76 -7.84
N MET A 98 -16.55 -10.49 -8.73
CA MET A 98 -17.62 -9.96 -9.59
C MET A 98 -18.91 -9.64 -8.83
N ASP A 99 -19.10 -10.16 -7.62
CA ASP A 99 -20.28 -9.90 -6.78
C ASP A 99 -20.23 -8.53 -6.10
N VAL A 100 -19.08 -7.86 -6.17
CA VAL A 100 -18.82 -6.58 -5.52
C VAL A 100 -18.80 -5.44 -6.56
N PRO A 101 -19.57 -4.35 -6.36
CA PRO A 101 -19.54 -3.23 -7.29
C PRO A 101 -18.18 -2.51 -7.27
N THR A 102 -17.89 -1.77 -8.34
CA THR A 102 -16.61 -1.02 -8.47
C THR A 102 -16.34 -0.14 -7.26
N ARG A 103 -17.36 0.52 -6.71
CA ARG A 103 -17.28 1.25 -5.44
C ARG A 103 -18.15 0.53 -4.42
N HIS A 104 -17.53 0.01 -3.35
CA HIS A 104 -18.22 -0.89 -2.44
C HIS A 104 -17.93 -0.68 -0.94
N TYR A 105 -16.89 0.07 -0.55
CA TYR A 105 -16.70 0.38 0.87
C TYR A 105 -17.63 1.49 1.35
N PRO A 106 -18.38 1.28 2.46
CA PRO A 106 -19.20 2.32 3.06
C PRO A 106 -18.34 3.41 3.73
N VAL A 107 -18.95 4.58 3.95
CA VAL A 107 -18.29 5.74 4.58
C VAL A 107 -18.07 5.55 6.08
N ALA A 108 -18.80 4.64 6.74
CA ALA A 108 -18.95 4.68 8.19
C ALA A 108 -18.98 3.34 8.94
N ASP A 109 -18.90 2.16 8.29
CA ASP A 109 -19.07 0.89 9.00
C ASP A 109 -17.75 0.13 9.28
N GLU A 110 -17.69 -0.47 10.48
CA GLU A 110 -16.60 -1.36 10.92
C GLU A 110 -16.52 -2.66 10.09
N ASN A 111 -17.65 -3.10 9.53
CA ASN A 111 -17.70 -4.26 8.64
C ASN A 111 -17.57 -3.82 7.17
N LYS A 112 -16.32 -3.80 6.70
CA LYS A 112 -15.96 -3.35 5.35
C LYS A 112 -16.42 -4.28 4.22
N GLY A 113 -17.08 -5.41 4.51
CA GLY A 113 -17.56 -6.34 3.47
C GLY A 113 -16.43 -7.12 2.79
N ALA A 114 -16.73 -7.71 1.62
CA ALA A 114 -15.76 -8.46 0.82
C ALA A 114 -14.88 -7.52 -0.03
N PRO A 115 -13.59 -7.84 -0.23
CA PRO A 115 -12.75 -7.05 -1.13
C PRO A 115 -13.16 -7.27 -2.58
N GLY A 116 -12.92 -6.27 -3.42
CA GLY A 116 -13.14 -6.35 -4.85
C GLY A 116 -12.06 -7.15 -5.59
N TYR A 117 -10.86 -7.29 -5.02
CA TYR A 117 -9.79 -8.14 -5.54
C TYR A 117 -9.09 -8.93 -4.44
N VAL A 118 -8.69 -10.16 -4.77
CA VAL A 118 -7.79 -11.00 -3.98
C VAL A 118 -6.67 -11.49 -4.89
N ALA A 119 -5.44 -11.47 -4.40
CA ALA A 119 -4.29 -11.95 -5.12
C ALA A 119 -3.57 -13.04 -4.33
N PHE A 120 -2.91 -13.93 -5.05
CA PHE A 120 -1.94 -14.87 -4.51
C PHE A 120 -0.62 -14.63 -5.23
N ALA A 121 0.46 -14.52 -4.48
CA ALA A 121 1.80 -14.28 -5.01
C ALA A 121 2.80 -15.10 -4.19
N GLY A 122 3.75 -15.74 -4.86
CA GLY A 122 4.86 -16.44 -4.24
C GLY A 122 6.01 -16.62 -5.23
N TYR A 123 7.19 -16.95 -4.71
CA TYR A 123 8.30 -17.31 -5.58
C TYR A 123 8.03 -18.64 -6.30
N ASP A 124 8.69 -18.86 -7.43
CA ASP A 124 8.46 -20.02 -8.30
C ASP A 124 8.76 -21.36 -7.60
N SER A 125 9.57 -21.36 -6.54
CA SER A 125 9.77 -22.49 -5.62
C SER A 125 8.47 -23.01 -5.01
N ASP A 126 7.44 -22.17 -4.88
CA ASP A 126 6.09 -22.53 -4.43
C ASP A 126 5.04 -22.43 -5.56
N TYR A 127 5.45 -22.49 -6.84
CA TYR A 127 4.56 -22.34 -8.00
C TYR A 127 3.33 -23.26 -7.93
N GLU A 128 3.50 -24.53 -7.54
CA GLU A 128 2.38 -25.49 -7.44
C GLU A 128 1.30 -25.02 -6.46
N LEU A 129 1.70 -24.34 -5.38
CA LEU A 129 0.77 -23.79 -4.40
C LEU A 129 0.07 -22.54 -4.96
N VAL A 130 0.79 -21.68 -5.68
CA VAL A 130 0.21 -20.52 -6.36
C VAL A 130 -0.81 -20.98 -7.40
N GLU A 131 -0.44 -21.91 -8.28
CA GLU A 131 -1.31 -22.46 -9.34
C GLU A 131 -2.60 -23.05 -8.76
N LYS A 132 -2.47 -23.82 -7.67
CA LYS A 132 -3.62 -24.39 -6.97
C LYS A 132 -4.54 -23.31 -6.39
N LEU A 133 -3.99 -22.25 -5.80
CA LEU A 133 -4.76 -21.17 -5.18
C LEU A 133 -5.40 -20.23 -6.20
N CYS A 134 -4.81 -20.11 -7.39
CA CYS A 134 -5.34 -19.30 -8.48
C CYS A 134 -6.53 -19.94 -9.21
N GLU A 135 -6.89 -21.20 -8.93
CA GLU A 135 -8.12 -21.87 -9.41
C GLU A 135 -8.36 -21.78 -10.94
N GLY A 136 -7.29 -21.74 -11.74
CA GLY A 136 -7.37 -21.66 -13.21
C GLY A 136 -7.44 -20.22 -13.77
N GLU A 137 -7.31 -19.21 -12.92
CA GLU A 137 -7.09 -17.83 -13.32
C GLU A 137 -5.73 -17.63 -14.00
N THR A 138 -5.59 -16.51 -14.71
CA THR A 138 -4.32 -16.19 -15.39
C THR A 138 -3.21 -15.94 -14.38
N ILE A 139 -2.13 -16.71 -14.51
CA ILE A 139 -0.90 -16.53 -13.73
C ILE A 139 0.05 -15.63 -14.52
N TYR A 140 0.60 -14.65 -13.83
CA TYR A 140 1.61 -13.72 -14.32
C TYR A 140 2.96 -14.06 -13.68
N HIS A 141 4.02 -13.77 -14.43
CA HIS A 141 5.40 -13.97 -14.00
C HIS A 141 6.16 -12.64 -14.03
N MET A 142 7.03 -12.41 -13.05
CA MET A 142 7.86 -11.21 -12.93
C MET A 142 9.31 -11.55 -12.59
#